data_AF-A0A956C853-F1
#
_entry.id   AF-A0A956C853-F1
#
_cell.length_a   1.000
_cell.length_b   1.000
_cell.length_c   1.000
_cell.angle_alpha   90.00
_cell.angle_beta   90.00
_cell.angle_gamma   90.00
#
_symmetry.space_group_name_H-M   'P 1'
#
loop_
_entity.id
_entity.type
_entity.pdbx_description
1 polymer ?
#
loop_
_entity_poly.entity_id
_entity_poly.type
_entity_poly.pdbx_seq_one_letter_code
_entity_poly.pdbx_strand_id
1 'polypeptide(L)'
;MAEHEELTDTDVRESMHLTLNWYFVWAQDCSRFPRCFGMFSADGDALVAGAIRQFLEATEGSGELSCIPVGQARLDVLQADTAITGSGMLYDEFIGHRDSPLPPRPLPEHMFADGDYGQ
;
A
#
# COMPACT_ATOMS: atom_id res chain seq x y z
N MET A 1 -13.53 3.97 21.70
CA MET A 1 -12.33 4.54 21.07
C MET A 1 -12.21 3.80 19.76
N ALA A 2 -12.24 4.50 18.64
CA ALA A 2 -12.34 3.88 17.33
C ALA A 2 -11.05 3.10 17.06
N GLU A 3 -11.15 1.77 16.94
CA GLU A 3 -10.07 0.90 16.50
C GLU A 3 -9.58 1.44 15.13
N HIS A 4 -8.32 1.85 15.04
CA HIS A 4 -7.62 2.27 13.81
C HIS A 4 -7.94 3.67 13.23
N GLU A 5 -8.22 4.68 14.06
CA GLU A 5 -8.37 6.08 13.60
C GLU A 5 -7.14 6.61 12.82
N GLU A 6 -5.96 6.08 13.15
CA GLU A 6 -4.65 6.39 12.56
C GLU A 6 -4.49 5.93 11.11
N LEU A 7 -5.37 5.06 10.61
CA LEU A 7 -5.31 4.56 9.24
C LEU A 7 -5.47 5.69 8.20
N THR A 8 -6.03 6.83 8.64
CA THR A 8 -6.18 8.04 7.85
C THR A 8 -5.05 9.05 8.04
N ASP A 9 -4.06 8.76 8.89
CA ASP A 9 -2.88 9.59 9.10
C ASP A 9 -2.06 9.68 7.80
N THR A 10 -1.43 10.84 7.60
CA THR A 10 -0.62 11.13 6.42
C THR A 10 0.54 10.15 6.32
N ASP A 11 1.24 9.87 7.41
CA ASP A 11 2.41 8.98 7.40
C ASP A 11 2.02 7.54 7.02
N VAL A 12 0.85 7.08 7.49
CA VAL A 12 0.30 5.76 7.15
C VAL A 12 -0.08 5.69 5.68
N ARG A 13 -0.84 6.67 5.20
CA ARG A 13 -1.26 6.74 3.80
C ARG A 13 -0.06 6.82 2.85
N GLU A 14 0.95 7.62 3.17
CA GLU A 14 2.16 7.74 2.39
C GLU A 14 2.94 6.42 2.35
N SER A 15 3.08 5.75 3.49
CA SER A 15 3.74 4.44 3.59
C SER A 15 3.02 3.37 2.76
N MET A 16 1.69 3.32 2.83
CA MET A 16 0.87 2.43 2.01
C MET A 16 1.02 2.73 0.52
N HIS A 17 0.97 4.01 0.14
CA HIS A 17 1.12 4.45 -1.24
C HIS A 17 2.49 4.09 -1.82
N LEU A 18 3.58 4.35 -1.07
CA LEU A 18 4.94 3.97 -1.44
C LEU A 18 5.04 2.47 -1.70
N THR A 19 4.50 1.67 -0.78
CA THR A 19 4.53 0.20 -0.84
C THR A 19 3.81 -0.32 -2.08
N LEU A 20 2.58 0.16 -2.33
CA LEU A 20 1.80 -0.22 -3.51
C LEU A 20 2.48 0.26 -4.80
N ASN A 21 3.04 1.47 -4.82
CA ASN A 21 3.77 1.94 -5.99
C ASN A 21 4.99 1.06 -6.29
N TRP A 22 5.75 0.67 -5.28
CA TRP A 22 6.94 -0.16 -5.47
C TRP A 22 6.58 -1.57 -5.96
N TYR A 23 5.73 -2.31 -5.23
CA TYR A 23 5.46 -3.71 -5.56
C TYR A 23 4.44 -3.88 -6.68
N PHE A 24 3.31 -3.15 -6.62
CA PHE A 24 2.24 -3.32 -7.59
C PHE A 24 2.55 -2.55 -8.88
N VAL A 25 2.70 -1.22 -8.79
CA VAL A 25 2.83 -0.34 -9.96
C VAL A 25 4.10 -0.67 -10.75
N TRP A 26 5.23 -0.90 -10.08
CA TRP A 26 6.51 -1.20 -10.73
C TRP A 26 6.90 -2.69 -10.76
N ALA A 27 6.01 -3.59 -10.35
CA ALA A 27 6.22 -5.05 -10.37
C ALA A 27 7.54 -5.49 -9.71
N GLN A 28 7.94 -4.83 -8.63
CA GLN A 28 9.17 -5.19 -7.92
C GLN A 28 8.95 -6.45 -7.07
N ASP A 29 10.02 -7.20 -6.85
CA ASP A 29 9.94 -8.45 -6.10
C ASP A 29 9.62 -8.20 -4.62
N CYS A 30 8.82 -9.08 -4.03
CA CYS A 30 8.44 -9.01 -2.61
C CYS A 30 9.41 -9.74 -1.67
N SER A 31 10.71 -9.90 -2.02
CA SER A 31 11.68 -10.64 -1.18
C SER A 31 11.88 -10.04 0.21
N ARG A 32 11.71 -8.73 0.33
CA ARG A 32 11.67 -7.99 1.59
C ARG A 32 10.36 -7.23 1.62
N PHE A 33 9.69 -7.18 2.78
CA PHE A 33 8.40 -6.51 2.93
C PHE A 33 8.43 -5.53 4.11
N PRO A 34 7.83 -4.33 3.99
CA PRO A 34 7.76 -3.37 5.09
C PRO A 34 7.08 -3.93 6.33
N ARG A 35 7.55 -3.47 7.49
CA ARG A 35 7.03 -3.81 8.82
C ARG A 35 6.53 -2.59 9.59
N CYS A 36 6.90 -1.39 9.15
CA CYS A 36 6.51 -0.14 9.75
C CYS A 36 5.82 0.70 8.68
N PHE A 37 4.55 1.02 8.94
CA PHE A 37 3.71 1.89 8.15
C PHE A 37 3.34 3.15 8.93
N GLY A 38 3.91 3.38 10.12
CA GLY A 38 3.60 4.56 10.92
C GLY A 38 2.40 4.39 11.84
N MET A 39 1.93 3.16 12.06
CA MET A 39 0.92 2.87 13.08
C MET A 39 1.53 3.03 14.49
N PHE A 40 0.72 3.38 15.49
CA PHE A 40 1.14 3.54 16.89
C PHE A 40 1.40 2.19 17.59
N SER A 41 1.15 1.07 16.92
CA SER A 41 1.39 -0.26 17.47
C SER A 41 1.88 -1.25 16.41
N ALA A 42 2.68 -2.21 16.87
CA ALA A 42 3.15 -3.33 16.05
C ALA A 42 1.98 -4.14 15.46
N ASP A 43 0.89 -4.30 16.21
CA ASP A 43 -0.30 -5.00 15.74
C ASP A 43 -0.99 -4.23 14.61
N GLY A 44 -1.09 -2.90 14.72
CA GLY A 44 -1.61 -2.05 13.66
C GLY A 44 -0.78 -2.16 12.37
N ASP A 45 0.54 -2.06 12.49
CA ASP A 45 1.44 -2.20 11.35
C ASP A 45 1.36 -3.61 10.72
N ALA A 46 1.23 -4.66 11.54
CA ALA A 46 1.05 -6.02 11.04
C ALA A 46 -0.27 -6.19 10.27
N LEU A 47 -1.35 -5.54 10.69
CA LEU A 47 -2.63 -5.55 9.99
C LEU A 47 -2.53 -4.86 8.62
N VAL A 48 -1.91 -3.68 8.56
CA VAL A 48 -1.68 -2.96 7.29
C VAL A 48 -0.80 -3.79 6.36
N ALA A 49 0.32 -4.30 6.87
CA ALA A 49 1.24 -5.16 6.12
C ALA A 49 0.51 -6.41 5.56
N GLY A 50 -0.32 -7.05 6.39
CA GLY A 50 -1.10 -8.21 6.01
C GLY A 50 -2.15 -7.90 4.94
N ALA A 51 -2.82 -6.75 5.01
CA ALA A 51 -3.80 -6.33 4.02
C ALA A 51 -3.14 -6.07 2.65
N ILE A 52 -2.02 -5.34 2.63
CA ILE A 52 -1.29 -5.07 1.39
C ILE A 52 -0.73 -6.37 0.78
N ARG A 53 -0.20 -7.28 1.61
CA ARG A 53 0.30 -8.57 1.11
C ARG A 53 -0.81 -9.39 0.47
N GLN A 54 -1.96 -9.50 1.12
CA GLN A 54 -3.11 -10.20 0.55
C GLN A 54 -3.57 -9.59 -0.77
N PHE A 55 -3.56 -8.25 -0.88
CA PHE A 55 -3.83 -7.57 -2.14
C PHE A 55 -2.82 -7.97 -3.22
N LEU A 56 -1.53 -7.87 -2.94
CA LEU A 56 -0.47 -8.23 -3.90
C LEU A 56 -0.57 -9.69 -4.35
N GLU A 57 -0.79 -10.63 -3.42
CA GLU A 57 -0.95 -12.06 -3.73
C GLU A 57 -2.20 -12.33 -4.58
N ALA A 58 -3.33 -11.68 -4.27
CA ALA A 58 -4.56 -11.78 -5.07
C ALA A 58 -4.35 -11.24 -6.49
N THR A 59 -3.54 -10.18 -6.62
CA THR A 59 -3.21 -9.59 -7.92
C THR A 59 -2.27 -10.46 -8.74
N GLU A 60 -1.22 -11.03 -8.16
CA GLU A 60 -0.28 -11.92 -8.87
C GLU A 60 -0.96 -13.21 -9.38
N GLY A 61 -1.96 -13.72 -8.66
CA GLY A 61 -2.75 -14.88 -9.10
C GLY A 61 -3.73 -14.59 -10.26
N SER A 62 -4.01 -13.32 -10.55
CA SER A 62 -4.93 -12.94 -11.62
C SER A 62 -4.19 -12.85 -12.96
N GLY A 63 -4.53 -13.74 -13.90
CA GLY A 63 -3.94 -13.75 -15.25
C GLY A 63 -4.13 -12.42 -16.01
N GLU A 64 -5.17 -11.65 -15.67
CA GLU A 64 -5.47 -10.35 -16.27
C GLU A 64 -4.39 -9.30 -16.01
N LEU A 65 -3.78 -9.29 -14.81
CA LEU A 65 -2.75 -8.31 -14.45
C LEU A 65 -1.39 -8.57 -15.11
N SER A 66 -1.13 -9.80 -15.54
CA SER A 66 0.07 -10.13 -16.31
C SER A 66 0.11 -9.43 -17.68
N CYS A 67 -1.06 -9.02 -18.20
CA CYS A 67 -1.20 -8.28 -19.45
C CYS A 67 -1.14 -6.75 -19.26
N ILE A 68 -1.14 -6.25 -18.03
CA ILE A 68 -1.15 -4.81 -17.75
C ILE A 68 0.30 -4.30 -17.61
N PRO A 69 0.72 -3.35 -18.47
CA PRO A 69 2.04 -2.74 -18.38
C PRO A 69 2.28 -2.08 -17.02
N VAL A 70 3.51 -2.18 -16.50
CA VAL A 70 3.94 -1.47 -15.29
C VAL A 70 3.88 0.06 -15.46
N GLY A 71 3.95 0.79 -14.35
CA GLY A 71 3.86 2.24 -14.34
C GLY A 71 2.41 2.72 -14.44
N GLN A 72 2.13 3.67 -15.34
CA GLN A 72 0.84 4.37 -15.38
C GLN A 72 -0.35 3.40 -15.48
N ALA A 73 -0.30 2.38 -16.33
CA ALA A 73 -1.45 1.48 -16.51
C ALA A 73 -1.81 0.70 -15.24
N ARG A 74 -0.84 0.35 -14.39
CA ARG A 74 -1.13 -0.24 -13.07
C ARG A 74 -1.58 0.80 -12.05
N LEU A 75 -1.06 2.03 -12.10
CA LEU A 75 -1.58 3.11 -11.26
C LEU A 75 -3.06 3.38 -11.57
N ASP A 76 -3.43 3.41 -12.85
CA ASP A 76 -4.81 3.64 -13.29
C ASP A 76 -5.76 2.54 -12.78
N VAL A 77 -5.31 1.28 -12.78
CA VAL A 77 -6.05 0.15 -12.21
C VAL A 77 -6.23 0.31 -10.69
N LEU A 78 -5.17 0.74 -10.00
CA LEU A 78 -5.19 0.93 -8.56
C LEU A 78 -6.15 2.07 -8.15
N GLN A 79 -6.19 3.13 -8.95
CA GLN A 79 -7.03 4.32 -8.73
C GLN A 79 -8.39 4.25 -9.45
N ALA A 80 -8.75 3.11 -10.02
CA ALA A 80 -10.01 2.95 -10.71
C ALA A 80 -11.17 3.19 -9.72
N ASP A 81 -12.23 3.84 -10.19
CA ASP A 81 -13.46 4.13 -9.44
C ASP A 81 -14.23 2.87 -9.01
N THR A 82 -13.81 1.71 -9.50
CA THR A 82 -14.31 0.39 -9.08
C THR A 82 -13.55 -0.21 -7.89
N ALA A 83 -12.41 0.37 -7.50
CA ALA A 83 -11.62 -0.04 -6.35
C ALA A 83 -12.17 0.62 -5.07
N ILE A 84 -13.21 -0.01 -4.50
CA ILE A 84 -13.90 0.45 -3.29
C ILE A 84 -13.48 -0.43 -2.11
N THR A 85 -13.12 0.18 -0.98
CA THR A 85 -12.82 -0.53 0.27
C THR A 85 -14.08 -1.21 0.83
N GLY A 86 -13.92 -2.15 1.78
CA GLY A 86 -15.07 -2.75 2.48
C GLY A 86 -15.95 -1.75 3.24
N SER A 87 -15.42 -0.56 3.57
CA SER A 87 -16.14 0.55 4.19
C SER A 87 -16.80 1.50 3.18
N GLY A 88 -16.66 1.25 1.88
CA GLY A 88 -17.27 2.06 0.82
C GLY A 88 -16.42 3.26 0.37
N MET A 89 -15.17 3.37 0.82
CA MET A 89 -14.28 4.46 0.42
C MET A 89 -13.58 4.13 -0.89
N LEU A 90 -13.41 5.12 -1.76
CA LEU A 90 -12.59 4.98 -2.95
C LEU A 90 -11.09 5.06 -2.61
N TYR A 91 -10.25 4.56 -3.52
CA TYR A 91 -8.79 4.62 -3.36
C TYR A 91 -8.27 6.05 -3.17
N ASP A 92 -8.84 7.03 -3.87
CA ASP A 92 -8.48 8.45 -3.77
C ASP A 92 -8.84 9.04 -2.40
N GLU A 93 -9.99 8.64 -1.84
CA GLU A 93 -10.41 9.04 -0.51
C GLU A 93 -9.52 8.42 0.58
N PHE A 94 -9.13 7.16 0.38
CA PHE A 94 -8.41 6.38 1.38
C PHE A 94 -6.90 6.60 1.36
N ILE A 95 -6.25 6.43 0.21
CA ILE A 95 -4.79 6.57 0.06
C ILE A 95 -4.45 7.92 -0.57
N GLY A 96 -5.19 8.34 -1.60
CA GLY A 96 -4.92 9.57 -2.34
C GLY A 96 -4.71 9.31 -3.82
N HIS A 97 -5.13 10.26 -4.66
CA HIS A 97 -4.98 10.20 -6.12
C HIS A 97 -3.69 10.85 -6.59
N ARG A 98 -3.07 10.28 -7.63
CA ARG A 98 -1.96 10.89 -8.38
C ARG A 98 -2.18 10.81 -9.88
N ASP A 99 -1.79 11.88 -10.56
CA ASP A 99 -1.81 11.91 -12.04
C ASP A 99 -0.69 11.10 -12.67
N SER A 100 0.35 10.75 -11.89
CA SER A 100 1.50 9.99 -12.37
C SER A 100 2.13 9.16 -11.26
N PRO A 101 2.68 7.96 -11.59
CA PRO A 101 3.29 7.08 -10.61
C PRO A 101 4.51 7.74 -9.99
N LEU A 102 4.76 7.41 -8.72
CA LEU A 102 6.02 7.77 -8.09
C LEU A 102 7.16 7.07 -8.83
N PRO A 103 8.33 7.71 -8.97
CA PRO A 103 9.48 7.07 -9.61
C PRO A 103 9.79 5.73 -8.92
N PRO A 104 10.30 4.72 -9.65
CA PRO A 104 10.64 3.41 -9.10
C PRO A 104 11.87 3.52 -8.20
N ARG A 105 11.70 4.07 -7.00
CA ARG A 105 12.74 4.18 -5.98
C ARG A 105 12.49 3.13 -4.91
N PRO A 106 13.55 2.48 -4.40
CA PRO A 106 13.42 1.56 -3.28
C PRO A 106 12.68 2.20 -2.12
N LEU A 107 11.92 1.38 -1.39
CA LEU A 107 11.26 1.83 -0.17
C LEU A 107 12.29 2.30 0.86
N PRO A 108 11.99 3.36 1.63
CA PRO A 108 12.85 3.82 2.71
C PRO A 108 13.23 2.70 3.69
N GLU A 109 14.50 2.65 4.09
CA GLU A 109 15.02 1.60 4.97
C GLU A 109 14.30 1.51 6.33
N HIS A 110 13.81 2.64 6.85
CA HIS A 110 13.09 2.68 8.13
C HIS A 110 11.77 1.90 8.09
N MET A 111 11.13 1.77 6.93
CA MET A 111 9.88 1.01 6.79
C MET A 111 10.07 -0.49 7.02
N PHE A 112 11.32 -0.98 6.97
CA PHE A 112 11.64 -2.40 7.20
C PHE A 112 12.14 -2.69 8.60
N ALA A 113 12.37 -1.66 9.41
CA ALA A 113 12.64 -1.79 10.84
C ALA A 113 11.32 -1.89 11.62
N ASP A 114 11.39 -2.31 12.88
CA ASP A 114 10.26 -2.20 13.79
C ASP A 114 9.95 -0.72 14.05
N GLY A 115 8.66 -0.37 14.12
CA GLY A 115 8.22 0.98 14.47
C GLY A 115 8.64 1.38 15.88
N ASP A 116 8.73 2.69 16.12
CA ASP A 116 8.99 3.24 17.45
C ASP A 116 7.67 3.30 18.24
N TYR A 117 7.24 2.14 18.72
CA TYR A 117 6.08 2.02 19.59
C TYR A 117 6.54 2.35 21.01
N GLY A 118 6.36 3.60 21.42
CA GLY A 118 6.73 4.06 22.76
C GLY A 118 6.30 3.07 23.84
N GLN A 119 7.27 2.61 24.66
CA GLN A 119 7.00 1.74 25.81
C GLN A 119 6.26 2.48 26.94
#